data_AF-A0A3R7FYL6-F1
#
_entry.id   AF-A0A3R7FYL6-F1
#
_cell.length_a   1.000
_cell.length_b   1.000
_cell.length_c   1.000
_cell.angle_alpha   90.00
_cell.angle_beta   90.00
_cell.angle_gamma   90.00
#
_symmetry.space_group_name_H-M   'P 1'
#
loop_
_entity.id
_entity.type
_entity.pdbx_description
1 polymer ?
#
loop_
_entity_poly.entity_id
_entity_poly.type
_entity_poly.pdbx_seq_one_letter_code
_entity_poly.pdbx_strand_id
1 'polypeptide(L)'
;MSRLVFEQAAGRAARLLGPARTKDLAGLLARGRGVEHALLALPQPHLAEALRGVYAAAEQQAVPLPEAAAYLRGYVAGWSGERTSEDVRMVWSGPATPGVPVRATAQVLVELVNEADRELLAMTYAARPYPPLTAALTAAVARGVDVHVVVETTQGAGGLLSGPEPAAAFADVAGLRLWHWAPEAREGPGARQHAKLAVADRRTLLVGSANLTASGVRRNIEAGLLVAGGTAPQRAAEHIRELQRRGVLVPLDQRDDV
;
A
#
# COMPACT_ATOMS: atom_id res chain seq x y z
N MET A 1 11.04 -27.64 21.29
CA MET A 1 11.87 -26.64 21.99
C MET A 1 12.13 -25.49 21.04
N SER A 2 11.89 -24.25 21.46
CA SER A 2 12.09 -23.05 20.62
C SER A 2 13.58 -22.88 20.28
N ARG A 3 13.91 -22.67 19.00
CA ARG A 3 15.28 -22.46 18.50
C ARG A 3 15.50 -20.99 18.13
N LEU A 4 15.01 -20.10 19.01
CA LEU A 4 14.90 -18.67 18.73
C LEU A 4 16.22 -18.00 18.34
N VAL A 5 17.34 -18.39 18.98
CA VAL A 5 18.66 -17.79 18.70
C VAL A 5 19.12 -18.14 17.28
N PHE A 6 18.99 -19.41 16.89
CA PHE A 6 19.26 -19.86 15.53
C PHE A 6 18.30 -19.22 14.52
N GLU A 7 16.99 -19.22 14.79
CA GLU A 7 15.97 -18.63 13.92
C GLU A 7 16.25 -17.14 13.64
N GLN A 8 16.64 -16.37 14.67
CA GLN A 8 17.00 -14.96 14.55
C GLN A 8 18.31 -14.75 13.77
N ALA A 9 19.34 -15.55 14.05
CA ALA A 9 20.62 -15.48 13.34
C ALA A 9 20.45 -15.83 11.85
N ALA A 10 19.72 -16.92 11.55
CA ALA A 10 19.41 -17.36 10.19
C ALA A 10 18.58 -16.31 9.43
N GLY A 11 17.54 -15.74 10.06
CA GLY A 11 16.73 -14.68 9.44
C GLY A 11 17.51 -13.39 9.18
N ARG A 12 18.43 -13.00 10.08
CA ARG A 12 19.33 -11.83 9.87
C ARG A 12 20.28 -12.09 8.71
N ALA A 13 20.95 -13.24 8.70
CA ALA A 13 21.89 -13.60 7.64
C ALA A 13 21.20 -13.69 6.28
N ALA A 14 20.01 -14.31 6.20
CA ALA A 14 19.26 -14.43 4.96
C ALA A 14 18.91 -13.06 4.34
N ARG A 15 18.44 -12.11 5.16
CA ARG A 15 18.16 -10.73 4.70
C ARG A 15 19.38 -10.01 4.15
N LEU A 16 20.54 -10.15 4.82
CA LEU A 16 21.79 -9.53 4.38
C LEU A 16 22.36 -10.18 3.12
N LEU A 17 22.20 -11.51 2.98
CA LEU A 17 22.72 -12.30 1.87
C LEU A 17 21.90 -12.15 0.58
N GLY A 18 20.59 -11.91 0.69
CA GLY A 18 19.69 -12.00 -0.45
C GLY A 18 19.32 -13.45 -0.80
N PRO A 19 18.31 -13.68 -1.65
CA PRO A 19 17.80 -15.03 -1.95
C PRO A 19 18.85 -15.96 -2.57
N ALA A 20 19.66 -15.45 -3.51
CA ALA A 20 20.66 -16.25 -4.21
C ALA A 20 21.76 -16.75 -3.27
N ARG A 21 22.40 -15.85 -2.51
CA ARG A 21 23.50 -16.23 -1.61
C ARG A 21 23.02 -16.99 -0.38
N THR A 22 21.76 -16.80 0.03
CA THR A 22 21.15 -17.62 1.07
C THR A 22 20.99 -19.07 0.59
N LYS A 23 20.64 -19.30 -0.69
CA LYS A 23 20.65 -20.65 -1.29
C LYS A 23 22.07 -21.22 -1.34
N ASP A 24 23.07 -20.40 -1.65
CA ASP A 24 24.47 -20.84 -1.66
C ASP A 24 24.91 -21.28 -0.26
N LEU A 25 24.65 -20.45 0.78
CA LEU A 25 24.93 -20.79 2.18
C LEU A 25 24.20 -22.07 2.61
N ALA A 26 22.92 -22.22 2.26
CA ALA A 26 22.17 -23.44 2.52
C ALA A 26 22.79 -24.66 1.83
N GLY A 27 23.35 -24.48 0.62
CA GLY A 27 24.10 -25.52 -0.09
C GLY A 27 25.42 -25.90 0.60
N LEU A 28 26.08 -24.97 1.28
CA LEU A 28 27.30 -25.24 2.06
C LEU A 28 26.97 -25.98 3.36
N LEU A 29 25.96 -25.52 4.09
CA LEU A 29 25.47 -26.17 5.31
C LEU A 29 24.97 -27.60 5.06
N ALA A 30 24.22 -27.82 3.98
CA ALA A 30 23.75 -29.16 3.60
C ALA A 30 24.89 -30.13 3.28
N ARG A 31 26.04 -29.61 2.82
CA ARG A 31 27.26 -30.39 2.56
C ARG A 31 28.19 -30.51 3.77
N GLY A 32 27.74 -30.07 4.96
CA GLY A 32 28.52 -30.10 6.19
C GLY A 32 29.75 -29.19 6.19
N ARG A 33 29.76 -28.14 5.35
CA ARG A 33 30.91 -27.22 5.26
C ARG A 33 30.88 -26.25 6.44
N GLY A 34 32.00 -26.14 7.15
CA GLY A 34 32.16 -25.23 8.28
C GLY A 34 32.25 -23.76 7.88
N VAL A 35 32.24 -22.89 8.89
CA VAL A 35 32.19 -21.42 8.74
C VAL A 35 33.33 -20.86 7.90
N GLU A 36 34.55 -21.36 8.02
CA GLU A 36 35.71 -20.89 7.23
C GLU A 36 35.50 -21.11 5.74
N HIS A 37 34.90 -22.25 5.37
CA HIS A 37 34.58 -22.52 3.97
C HIS A 37 33.45 -21.63 3.46
N ALA A 38 32.47 -21.30 4.31
CA ALA A 38 31.42 -20.35 3.97
C ALA A 38 31.96 -18.92 3.77
N LEU A 39 32.88 -18.47 4.61
CA LEU A 39 33.55 -17.18 4.47
C LEU A 39 34.37 -17.08 3.19
N LEU A 40 35.04 -18.16 2.78
CA LEU A 40 35.78 -18.23 1.52
C LEU A 40 34.87 -18.25 0.30
N ALA A 41 33.75 -18.99 0.36
CA ALA A 41 32.82 -19.12 -0.75
C ALA A 41 31.92 -17.88 -0.94
N LEU A 42 31.70 -17.09 0.11
CA LEU A 42 30.91 -15.87 0.11
C LEU A 42 31.77 -14.67 0.58
N PRO A 43 32.79 -14.26 -0.19
CA PRO A 43 33.82 -13.34 0.26
C PRO A 43 33.30 -11.90 0.29
N GLN A 44 32.61 -11.53 1.38
CA GLN A 44 32.24 -10.14 1.65
C GLN A 44 32.44 -9.80 3.14
N PRO A 45 33.35 -8.85 3.46
CA PRO A 45 33.70 -8.53 4.85
C PRO A 45 32.51 -8.20 5.74
N HIS A 46 31.53 -7.46 5.22
CA HIS A 46 30.33 -7.07 5.97
C HIS A 46 29.35 -8.22 6.24
N LEU A 47 29.49 -9.37 5.56
CA LEU A 47 28.67 -10.56 5.78
C LEU A 47 29.31 -11.56 6.73
N ALA A 48 30.59 -11.39 7.06
CA ALA A 48 31.36 -12.36 7.84
C ALA A 48 30.78 -12.59 9.24
N GLU A 49 30.34 -11.52 9.90
CA GLU A 49 29.69 -11.61 11.21
C GLU A 49 28.37 -12.37 11.14
N ALA A 50 27.55 -12.10 10.11
CA ALA A 50 26.28 -12.79 9.92
C ALA A 50 26.47 -14.29 9.65
N LEU A 51 27.48 -14.66 8.85
CA LEU A 51 27.84 -16.05 8.61
C LEU A 51 28.29 -16.74 9.90
N ARG A 52 29.22 -16.14 10.65
CA ARG A 52 29.66 -16.68 11.95
C ARG A 52 28.49 -16.83 12.93
N GLY A 53 27.57 -15.86 12.96
CA GLY A 53 26.39 -15.89 13.81
C GLY A 53 25.47 -17.09 13.53
N VAL A 54 25.28 -17.47 12.26
CA VAL A 54 24.47 -18.66 11.91
C VAL A 54 25.12 -19.95 12.42
N TYR A 55 26.43 -20.12 12.20
CA TYR A 55 27.13 -21.32 12.65
C TYR A 55 27.21 -21.41 14.18
N ALA A 56 27.53 -20.30 14.86
CA ALA A 56 27.59 -20.24 16.31
C ALA A 56 26.22 -20.52 16.96
N ALA A 57 25.14 -19.94 16.41
CA ALA A 57 23.79 -20.19 16.92
C ALA A 57 23.32 -21.63 16.66
N ALA A 58 23.70 -22.21 15.52
CA ALA A 58 23.42 -23.60 15.22
C ALA A 58 24.13 -24.54 16.20
N GLU A 59 25.41 -24.29 16.49
CA GLU A 59 26.17 -25.04 17.49
C GLU A 59 25.58 -24.90 18.90
N GLN A 60 25.31 -23.66 19.32
CA GLN A 60 24.76 -23.35 20.64
C GLN A 60 23.43 -24.07 20.91
N GLN A 61 22.57 -24.18 19.91
CA GLN A 61 21.25 -24.81 20.03
C GLN A 61 21.20 -26.23 19.48
N ALA A 62 22.36 -26.84 19.22
CA ALA A 62 22.49 -28.20 18.66
C ALA A 62 21.62 -28.43 17.41
N VAL A 63 21.53 -27.42 16.53
CA VAL A 63 20.84 -27.49 15.25
C VAL A 63 21.77 -28.16 14.23
N PRO A 64 21.43 -29.35 13.72
CA PRO A 64 22.23 -30.01 12.69
C PRO A 64 22.34 -29.13 11.44
N LEU A 65 23.51 -29.07 10.81
CA LEU A 65 23.72 -28.26 9.59
C LEU A 65 22.73 -28.58 8.45
N PRO A 66 22.32 -29.84 8.21
CA PRO A 66 21.26 -30.13 7.24
C PRO A 66 19.91 -29.51 7.61
N GLU A 67 19.58 -29.43 8.89
CA GLU A 67 18.35 -28.78 9.37
C GLU A 67 18.46 -27.26 9.23
N ALA A 68 19.62 -26.68 9.54
CA ALA A 68 19.89 -25.26 9.30
C ALA A 68 19.78 -24.91 7.80
N ALA A 69 20.27 -25.79 6.93
CA ALA A 69 20.12 -25.67 5.48
C ALA A 69 18.65 -25.74 5.04
N ALA A 70 17.88 -26.68 5.59
CA ALA A 70 16.44 -26.81 5.31
C ALA A 70 15.69 -25.55 5.78
N TYR A 71 16.01 -25.01 6.95
CA TYR A 71 15.45 -23.75 7.45
C TYR A 71 15.73 -22.58 6.50
N LEU A 72 16.98 -22.40 6.06
CA LEU A 72 17.33 -21.34 5.11
C LEU A 72 16.68 -21.52 3.74
N ARG A 73 16.53 -22.77 3.25
CA ARG A 73 15.77 -23.07 2.03
C ARG A 73 14.30 -22.73 2.20
N GLY A 74 13.70 -23.08 3.33
CA GLY A 74 12.33 -22.73 3.70
C GLY A 74 12.14 -21.22 3.80
N TYR A 75 13.08 -20.51 4.42
CA TYR A 75 13.11 -19.05 4.49
C TYR A 75 13.12 -18.43 3.09
N VAL A 76 14.00 -18.89 2.19
CA VAL A 76 14.06 -18.39 0.82
C VAL A 76 12.84 -18.78 -0.01
N ALA A 77 12.26 -19.96 0.21
CA ALA A 77 11.03 -20.40 -0.43
C ALA A 77 9.84 -19.55 0.04
N GLY A 78 9.76 -19.20 1.32
CA GLY A 78 8.80 -18.21 1.86
C GLY A 78 9.02 -16.83 1.27
N TRP A 79 10.28 -16.38 1.21
CA TRP A 79 10.67 -15.11 0.59
C TRP A 79 10.35 -15.04 -0.92
N SER A 80 10.35 -16.19 -1.61
CA SER A 80 9.97 -16.26 -3.03
C SER A 80 8.47 -16.54 -3.24
N GLY A 81 7.77 -17.05 -2.22
CA GLY A 81 6.36 -17.47 -2.25
C GLY A 81 5.37 -16.41 -1.74
N GLU A 82 5.84 -15.45 -0.94
CA GLU A 82 5.18 -14.17 -0.64
C GLU A 82 5.64 -13.16 -1.71
N ARG A 83 4.86 -12.79 -2.72
CA ARG A 83 3.83 -11.73 -2.64
C ARG A 83 4.13 -10.54 -1.71
N THR A 84 5.39 -10.13 -1.56
CA THR A 84 5.79 -8.91 -0.82
C THR A 84 6.93 -8.13 -1.47
N SER A 85 6.90 -7.92 -2.79
CA SER A 85 7.47 -6.65 -3.29
C SER A 85 6.44 -5.55 -2.97
N GLU A 86 6.38 -5.14 -1.70
CA GLU A 86 5.74 -3.88 -1.34
C GLU A 86 6.62 -2.77 -1.93
N ASP A 87 6.17 -2.20 -3.04
CA ASP A 87 6.81 -1.03 -3.63
C ASP A 87 6.10 0.21 -3.10
N VAL A 88 6.80 0.97 -2.26
CA VAL A 88 6.29 2.20 -1.64
C VAL A 88 7.03 3.38 -2.25
N ARG A 89 6.30 4.24 -2.96
CA ARG A 89 6.84 5.40 -3.66
C ARG A 89 6.24 6.70 -3.14
N MET A 90 7.08 7.73 -3.01
CA MET A 90 6.64 9.07 -2.65
C MET A 90 5.88 9.74 -3.81
N VAL A 91 4.80 10.40 -3.45
CA VAL A 91 3.98 11.21 -4.35
C VAL A 91 3.85 12.60 -3.74
N TRP A 92 3.93 13.63 -4.59
CA TRP A 92 4.01 15.01 -4.15
C TRP A 92 3.24 15.95 -5.09
N SER A 93 2.60 16.97 -4.51
CA SER A 93 2.03 18.11 -5.25
C SER A 93 2.68 19.41 -4.82
N GLY A 94 2.58 20.45 -5.65
CA GLY A 94 3.21 21.74 -5.41
C GLY A 94 4.66 21.80 -5.94
N PRO A 95 5.53 22.65 -5.37
CA PRO A 95 6.89 22.84 -5.86
C PRO A 95 7.70 21.53 -5.83
N ALA A 96 8.43 21.30 -6.92
CA ALA A 96 9.42 20.23 -7.04
C ALA A 96 10.84 20.80 -6.92
N THR A 97 11.77 20.03 -6.36
CA THR A 97 13.18 20.41 -6.27
C THR A 97 14.01 19.64 -7.29
N PRO A 98 14.98 20.29 -7.97
CA PRO A 98 15.97 19.57 -8.76
C PRO A 98 16.76 18.60 -7.87
N GLY A 99 16.90 17.35 -8.29
CA GLY A 99 17.71 16.33 -7.60
C GLY A 99 16.97 15.40 -6.64
N VAL A 100 15.70 15.69 -6.29
CA VAL A 100 14.85 14.77 -5.51
C VAL A 100 13.63 14.38 -6.36
N PRO A 101 13.69 13.27 -7.10
CA PRO A 101 12.59 12.87 -7.96
C PRO A 101 11.37 12.44 -7.14
N VAL A 102 10.26 13.16 -7.33
CA VAL A 102 8.93 12.81 -6.78
C VAL A 102 7.91 12.79 -7.91
N ARG A 103 6.91 11.92 -7.81
CA ARG A 103 5.85 11.83 -8.82
C ARG A 103 4.71 12.80 -8.48
N ALA A 104 4.14 13.44 -9.49
CA ALA A 104 3.02 14.38 -9.30
C ALA A 104 1.73 13.64 -8.87
N THR A 105 1.08 14.07 -7.79
CA THR A 105 -0.15 13.42 -7.28
C THR A 105 -1.25 13.33 -8.32
N ALA A 106 -1.51 14.40 -9.07
CA ALA A 106 -2.52 14.39 -10.13
C ALA A 106 -2.25 13.32 -11.19
N GLN A 107 -0.99 13.14 -11.58
CA GLN A 107 -0.60 12.14 -12.56
C GLN A 107 -0.78 10.73 -12.01
N VAL A 108 -0.26 10.47 -10.81
CA VAL A 108 -0.34 9.14 -10.16
C VAL A 108 -1.79 8.73 -9.94
N LEU A 109 -2.67 9.65 -9.53
CA LEU A 109 -4.08 9.36 -9.35
C LEU A 109 -4.76 8.95 -10.67
N VAL A 110 -4.50 9.69 -11.76
CA VAL A 110 -5.06 9.37 -13.09
C VAL A 110 -4.53 8.03 -13.61
N GLU A 111 -3.24 7.75 -13.43
CA GLU A 111 -2.64 6.45 -13.77
C GLU A 111 -3.31 5.31 -12.99
N LEU A 112 -3.48 5.46 -11.67
CA LEU A 112 -4.13 4.46 -10.83
C LEU A 112 -5.56 4.15 -11.31
N VAL A 113 -6.33 5.17 -11.69
CA VAL A 113 -7.69 4.98 -12.24
C VAL A 113 -7.66 4.30 -13.61
N ASN A 114 -6.69 4.63 -14.45
CA ASN A 114 -6.55 4.01 -15.77
C ASN A 114 -6.08 2.55 -15.70
N GLU A 115 -5.27 2.20 -14.71
CA GLU A 115 -4.77 0.84 -14.49
C GLU A 115 -5.78 -0.09 -13.79
N ALA A 116 -6.84 0.46 -13.18
CA ALA A 116 -7.88 -0.35 -12.54
C ALA A 116 -8.64 -1.22 -13.56
N ASP A 117 -8.78 -2.50 -13.23
CA ASP A 117 -9.41 -3.56 -14.06
C ASP A 117 -10.77 -4.01 -13.53
N ARG A 118 -10.94 -4.11 -12.20
CA ARG A 118 -12.14 -4.70 -11.57
C ARG A 118 -12.82 -3.77 -10.59
N GLU A 119 -12.04 -3.11 -9.73
CA GLU A 119 -12.57 -2.32 -8.61
C GLU A 119 -11.73 -1.07 -8.40
N LEU A 120 -12.40 0.06 -8.20
CA LEU A 120 -11.80 1.31 -7.77
C LEU A 120 -12.58 1.86 -6.58
N LEU A 121 -11.91 1.99 -5.43
CA LEU A 121 -12.46 2.59 -4.22
C LEU A 121 -11.70 3.87 -3.92
N ALA A 122 -12.36 5.01 -3.86
CA ALA A 122 -11.74 6.27 -3.46
C ALA A 122 -12.46 6.90 -2.28
N MET A 123 -11.72 7.63 -1.46
CA MET A 123 -12.29 8.50 -0.42
C MET A 123 -11.66 9.87 -0.52
N THR A 124 -12.46 10.93 -0.34
CA THR A 124 -11.96 12.29 -0.29
C THR A 124 -12.85 13.20 0.56
N TYR A 125 -12.23 14.13 1.28
CA TYR A 125 -12.98 15.11 2.06
C TYR A 125 -13.54 16.23 1.19
N ALA A 126 -12.74 16.77 0.26
CA ALA A 126 -13.18 17.82 -0.65
C ALA A 126 -12.95 17.39 -2.09
N ALA A 127 -13.93 17.63 -2.95
CA ALA A 127 -13.85 17.34 -4.37
C ALA A 127 -14.35 18.50 -5.21
N ARG A 128 -13.71 18.72 -6.36
CA ARG A 128 -14.13 19.68 -7.39
C ARG A 128 -13.93 19.05 -8.76
N PRO A 129 -14.76 19.42 -9.77
CA PRO A 129 -14.56 18.95 -11.12
C PRO A 129 -13.11 19.12 -11.57
N TYR A 130 -12.50 18.01 -11.99
CA TYR A 130 -11.16 17.99 -12.53
C TYR A 130 -11.17 17.11 -13.79
N PRO A 131 -11.22 17.73 -14.99
CA PRO A 131 -11.48 17.01 -16.24
C PRO A 131 -10.60 15.78 -16.51
N PRO A 132 -9.28 15.79 -16.23
CA PRO A 132 -8.45 14.59 -16.41
C PRO A 132 -8.88 13.41 -15.55
N LEU A 133 -9.32 13.66 -14.31
CA LEU A 133 -9.80 12.60 -13.41
C LEU A 133 -11.19 12.13 -13.80
N THR A 134 -12.12 13.05 -14.11
CA THR A 134 -13.48 12.66 -14.53
C THR A 134 -13.44 11.85 -15.83
N ALA A 135 -12.60 12.23 -16.80
CA ALA A 135 -12.40 11.44 -18.02
C ALA A 135 -11.84 10.04 -17.73
N ALA A 136 -10.86 9.91 -16.84
CA ALA A 136 -10.30 8.62 -16.45
C ALA A 136 -11.34 7.73 -15.74
N LEU A 137 -12.14 8.31 -14.84
CA LEU A 137 -13.22 7.61 -14.15
C LEU A 137 -14.30 7.14 -15.12
N THR A 138 -14.73 8.00 -16.06
CA THR A 138 -15.69 7.62 -17.12
C THR A 138 -15.15 6.48 -17.96
N ALA A 139 -13.87 6.52 -18.34
CA ALA A 139 -13.24 5.43 -19.06
C ALA A 139 -13.17 4.14 -18.23
N ALA A 140 -12.90 4.22 -16.93
CA ALA A 140 -12.89 3.05 -16.04
C ALA A 140 -14.28 2.41 -15.94
N VAL A 141 -15.33 3.20 -15.73
CA VAL A 141 -16.71 2.69 -15.73
C VAL A 141 -17.08 2.07 -17.08
N ALA A 142 -16.68 2.69 -18.20
CA ALA A 142 -16.92 2.13 -19.54
C ALA A 142 -16.20 0.79 -19.78
N ARG A 143 -15.07 0.53 -19.11
CA ARG A 143 -14.39 -0.78 -19.10
C ARG A 143 -15.08 -1.83 -18.21
N GLY A 144 -16.09 -1.44 -17.42
CA GLY A 144 -16.77 -2.30 -16.47
C GLY A 144 -16.13 -2.35 -15.08
N VAL A 145 -15.21 -1.43 -14.77
CA VAL A 145 -14.63 -1.30 -13.42
C VAL A 145 -15.73 -0.90 -12.44
N ASP A 146 -15.80 -1.58 -11.31
CA ASP A 146 -16.67 -1.20 -10.21
C ASP A 146 -16.11 0.01 -9.45
N VAL A 147 -16.63 1.21 -9.75
CA VAL A 147 -16.16 2.47 -9.17
C VAL A 147 -17.06 2.96 -8.04
N HIS A 148 -16.49 3.07 -6.84
CA HIS A 148 -17.11 3.70 -5.68
C HIS A 148 -16.27 4.88 -5.18
N VAL A 149 -16.91 6.01 -4.92
CA VAL A 149 -16.27 7.18 -4.30
C VAL A 149 -17.02 7.57 -3.04
N VAL A 150 -16.30 7.65 -1.92
CA VAL A 150 -16.79 8.20 -0.67
C VAL A 150 -16.40 9.66 -0.60
N VAL A 151 -17.39 10.53 -0.39
CA VAL A 151 -17.22 11.96 -0.18
C VAL A 151 -17.71 12.36 1.20
N GLU A 152 -17.16 13.44 1.73
CA GLU A 152 -17.84 14.20 2.80
C GLU A 152 -18.93 15.09 2.18
N THR A 153 -20.00 15.37 2.93
CA THR A 153 -21.06 16.31 2.51
C THR A 153 -20.84 17.68 3.16
N THR A 154 -21.41 18.75 2.62
CA THR A 154 -21.29 20.08 3.27
C THR A 154 -21.93 20.07 4.67
N GLN A 155 -23.05 19.37 4.82
CA GLN A 155 -23.72 19.14 6.10
C GLN A 155 -22.79 18.39 7.07
N GLY A 156 -22.19 17.27 6.63
CA GLY A 156 -21.28 16.48 7.46
C GLY A 156 -19.99 17.21 7.81
N ALA A 157 -19.53 18.15 6.98
CA ALA A 157 -18.42 19.02 7.31
C ALA A 157 -18.76 20.09 8.36
N GLY A 158 -20.05 20.32 8.65
CA GLY A 158 -20.50 21.33 9.61
C GLY A 158 -20.11 22.74 9.18
N GLY A 159 -20.24 23.08 7.90
CA GLY A 159 -19.92 24.41 7.36
C GLY A 159 -18.44 24.68 7.09
N LEU A 160 -17.54 23.72 7.32
CA LEU A 160 -16.12 23.84 6.98
C LEU A 160 -15.82 23.63 5.49
N LEU A 161 -16.76 23.06 4.74
CA LEU A 161 -16.73 23.02 3.28
C LEU A 161 -17.61 24.14 2.75
N SER A 162 -17.06 24.96 1.86
CA SER A 162 -17.77 26.04 1.18
C SER A 162 -17.89 25.74 -0.32
N GLY A 163 -18.94 26.25 -0.97
CA GLY A 163 -19.19 26.02 -2.40
C GLY A 163 -20.01 24.75 -2.68
N PRO A 164 -19.99 24.24 -3.93
CA PRO A 164 -20.80 23.08 -4.31
C PRO A 164 -20.48 21.83 -3.51
N GLU A 165 -21.49 20.97 -3.35
CA GLU A 165 -21.35 19.64 -2.76
C GLU A 165 -20.19 18.87 -3.42
N PRO A 166 -19.29 18.23 -2.64
CA PRO A 166 -18.20 17.44 -3.21
C PRO A 166 -18.68 16.37 -4.21
N ALA A 167 -19.87 15.80 -3.99
CA ALA A 167 -20.52 14.86 -4.90
C ALA A 167 -20.68 15.41 -6.33
N ALA A 168 -20.92 16.71 -6.48
CA ALA A 168 -21.09 17.37 -7.78
C ALA A 168 -19.83 17.30 -8.66
N ALA A 169 -18.66 17.02 -8.09
CA ALA A 169 -17.43 16.78 -8.86
C ALA A 169 -17.50 15.54 -9.77
N PHE A 170 -18.45 14.64 -9.51
CA PHE A 170 -18.60 13.36 -10.20
C PHE A 170 -19.94 13.22 -10.94
N ALA A 171 -20.72 14.31 -11.05
CA ALA A 171 -22.06 14.29 -11.65
C ALA A 171 -22.06 13.75 -13.09
N ASP A 172 -21.01 14.04 -13.87
CA ASP A 172 -20.90 13.62 -15.28
C ASP A 172 -20.35 12.19 -15.46
N VAL A 173 -20.05 11.46 -14.38
CA VAL A 173 -19.49 10.10 -14.44
C VAL A 173 -20.62 9.08 -14.23
N ALA A 174 -21.38 8.82 -15.29
CA ALA A 174 -22.48 7.84 -15.26
C ALA A 174 -21.98 6.45 -14.84
N GLY A 175 -22.68 5.81 -13.89
CA GLY A 175 -22.36 4.47 -13.38
C GLY A 175 -21.41 4.42 -12.17
N LEU A 176 -20.80 5.55 -11.81
CA LEU A 176 -20.05 5.70 -10.56
C LEU A 176 -21.01 5.72 -9.35
N ARG A 177 -20.65 5.02 -8.27
CA ARG A 177 -21.43 4.99 -7.03
C ARG A 177 -20.87 5.94 -5.98
N LEU A 178 -21.68 6.88 -5.52
CA LEU A 178 -21.33 7.82 -4.47
C LEU A 178 -21.78 7.32 -3.10
N TRP A 179 -20.96 7.61 -2.09
CA TRP A 179 -21.18 7.22 -0.71
C TRP A 179 -20.79 8.37 0.20
N HIS A 180 -21.37 8.42 1.40
CA HIS A 180 -20.93 9.32 2.45
C HIS A 180 -21.02 8.63 3.82
N TRP A 181 -20.26 9.15 4.79
CA TRP A 181 -20.43 8.75 6.19
C TRP A 181 -21.57 9.57 6.80
N ALA A 182 -22.71 8.94 7.04
CA ALA A 182 -23.89 9.64 7.57
C ALA A 182 -23.57 10.39 8.88
N PRO A 183 -23.87 11.70 9.00
CA PRO A 183 -23.64 12.47 10.22
C PRO A 183 -24.27 11.85 11.48
N GLU A 184 -25.43 11.21 11.33
CA GLU A 184 -26.20 10.57 12.40
C GLU A 184 -25.50 9.32 12.95
N ALA A 185 -24.63 8.70 12.15
CA ALA A 185 -23.86 7.51 12.53
C ALA A 185 -22.52 7.84 13.20
N ARG A 186 -22.25 9.11 13.52
CA ARG A 186 -20.96 9.57 14.05
C ARG A 186 -20.97 9.64 15.56
N GLU A 187 -19.91 9.10 16.17
CA GLU A 187 -19.68 9.20 17.61
C GLU A 187 -19.02 10.55 17.93
N GLY A 188 -19.84 11.48 18.45
CA GLY A 188 -19.37 12.76 18.99
C GLY A 188 -19.35 13.92 17.98
N PRO A 189 -19.48 15.15 18.48
CA PRO A 189 -19.52 16.35 17.65
C PRO A 189 -18.18 16.56 16.92
N GLY A 190 -18.25 16.94 15.64
CA GLY A 190 -17.09 17.34 14.85
C GLY A 190 -16.32 16.20 14.18
N ALA A 191 -16.75 14.95 14.32
CA ALA A 191 -16.25 13.82 13.53
C ALA A 191 -16.58 14.01 12.04
N ARG A 192 -15.61 13.72 11.16
CA ARG A 192 -15.68 13.94 9.71
C ARG A 192 -14.98 12.82 8.95
N GLN A 193 -15.45 12.51 7.75
CA GLN A 193 -14.69 11.69 6.82
C GLN A 193 -13.53 12.55 6.27
N HIS A 194 -12.30 12.33 6.74
CA HIS A 194 -11.16 13.16 6.33
C HIS A 194 -10.06 12.37 5.61
N ALA A 195 -10.32 11.13 5.20
CA ALA A 195 -9.35 10.32 4.47
C ALA A 195 -9.24 10.78 3.00
N LYS A 196 -8.03 10.69 2.44
CA LYS A 196 -7.76 10.87 1.02
C LYS A 196 -6.97 9.68 0.53
N LEU A 197 -7.65 8.82 -0.20
CA LEU A 197 -7.05 7.61 -0.75
C LEU A 197 -7.79 7.14 -2.00
N ALA A 198 -7.10 6.36 -2.80
CA ALA A 198 -7.68 5.59 -3.91
C ALA A 198 -7.04 4.19 -3.93
N VAL A 199 -7.86 3.16 -4.06
CA VAL A 199 -7.43 1.76 -4.14
C VAL A 199 -7.93 1.16 -5.43
N ALA A 200 -7.01 0.68 -6.26
CA ALA A 200 -7.32 -0.09 -7.46
C ALA A 200 -7.06 -1.58 -7.22
N ASP A 201 -8.07 -2.40 -7.51
CA ASP A 201 -8.04 -3.87 -7.54
C ASP A 201 -7.49 -4.55 -6.28
N ARG A 202 -7.52 -3.85 -5.14
CA ARG A 202 -6.89 -4.28 -3.88
C ARG A 202 -5.39 -4.57 -4.04
N ARG A 203 -4.73 -3.96 -5.02
CA ARG A 203 -3.33 -4.19 -5.38
C ARG A 203 -2.49 -2.93 -5.32
N THR A 204 -3.11 -1.78 -5.57
CA THR A 204 -2.43 -0.49 -5.56
C THR A 204 -3.22 0.50 -4.71
N LEU A 205 -2.56 1.15 -3.76
CA LEU A 205 -3.13 2.17 -2.87
C LEU A 205 -2.37 3.48 -3.06
N LEU A 206 -3.07 4.54 -3.43
CA LEU A 206 -2.60 5.90 -3.21
C LEU A 206 -3.23 6.42 -1.92
N VAL A 207 -2.43 6.89 -0.96
CA VAL A 207 -2.89 7.52 0.29
C VAL A 207 -2.09 8.79 0.53
N GLY A 208 -2.74 9.87 0.98
CA GLY A 208 -2.03 11.12 1.23
C GLY A 208 -2.90 12.21 1.83
N SER A 209 -2.43 13.45 1.69
CA SER A 209 -3.12 14.65 2.20
C SER A 209 -3.98 15.35 1.14
N ALA A 210 -3.71 15.11 -0.16
CA ALA A 210 -4.36 15.79 -1.28
C ALA A 210 -5.85 15.48 -1.42
N ASN A 211 -6.70 16.49 -1.27
CA ASN A 211 -8.10 16.45 -1.69
C ASN A 211 -8.23 16.35 -3.22
N LEU A 212 -9.35 15.78 -3.72
CA LEU A 212 -9.66 15.67 -5.14
C LEU A 212 -10.13 16.99 -5.75
N THR A 213 -9.31 18.03 -5.60
CA THR A 213 -9.52 19.36 -6.16
C THR A 213 -8.31 19.74 -7.01
N ALA A 214 -8.50 20.59 -8.03
CA ALA A 214 -7.39 21.04 -8.87
C ALA A 214 -6.25 21.70 -8.07
N SER A 215 -6.55 22.38 -6.95
CA SER A 215 -5.53 22.88 -6.02
C SER A 215 -4.85 21.75 -5.26
N GLY A 216 -5.60 20.83 -4.65
CA GLY A 216 -5.03 19.72 -3.88
C GLY A 216 -4.07 18.86 -4.71
N VAL A 217 -4.51 18.39 -5.88
CA VAL A 217 -3.68 17.45 -6.66
C VAL A 217 -2.53 18.11 -7.43
N ARG A 218 -2.49 19.45 -7.55
CA ARG A 218 -1.44 20.16 -8.33
C ARG A 218 -0.73 21.29 -7.61
N ARG A 219 -1.46 22.21 -6.98
CA ARG A 219 -0.94 23.52 -6.53
C ARG A 219 -0.46 23.48 -5.08
N ASN A 220 -1.25 22.85 -4.21
CA ASN A 220 -0.93 22.74 -2.79
C ASN A 220 0.28 21.82 -2.60
N ILE A 221 1.07 22.10 -1.55
CA ILE A 221 2.05 21.14 -1.06
C ILE A 221 1.26 20.02 -0.39
N GLU A 222 1.27 18.85 -1.01
CA GLU A 222 0.63 17.65 -0.49
C GLU A 222 1.61 16.50 -0.60
N ALA A 223 1.61 15.64 0.42
CA ALA A 223 2.45 14.45 0.47
C ALA A 223 1.57 13.20 0.42
N GLY A 224 2.07 12.16 -0.24
CA GLY A 224 1.39 10.88 -0.31
C GLY A 224 2.33 9.74 -0.61
N LEU A 225 1.79 8.53 -0.47
CA LEU A 225 2.44 7.27 -0.76
C LEU A 225 1.62 6.52 -1.80
N LEU A 226 2.29 6.01 -2.82
CA LEU A 226 1.77 4.98 -3.70
C LEU A 226 2.36 3.64 -3.25
N VAL A 227 1.49 2.74 -2.81
CA VAL A 227 1.85 1.39 -2.34
C VAL A 227 1.33 0.38 -3.36
N ALA A 228 2.23 -0.39 -3.96
CA ALA A 228 1.87 -1.50 -4.85
C ALA A 228 2.27 -2.83 -4.21
N GLY A 229 1.36 -3.81 -4.24
CA GLY A 229 1.53 -5.09 -3.55
C GLY A 229 1.35 -4.96 -2.04
N GLY A 230 1.76 -6.00 -1.30
CA GLY A 230 1.65 -6.00 0.16
C GLY A 230 0.27 -6.32 0.69
N THR A 231 0.01 -5.88 1.92
CA THR A 231 -1.31 -6.02 2.57
C THR A 231 -2.10 -4.71 2.68
N ALA A 232 -1.44 -3.55 2.54
CA ALA A 232 -2.08 -2.26 2.76
C ALA A 232 -3.24 -1.97 1.77
N PRO A 233 -3.09 -2.19 0.44
CA PRO A 233 -4.20 -1.99 -0.50
C PRO A 233 -5.41 -2.89 -0.21
N GLN A 234 -5.17 -4.15 0.18
CA GLN A 234 -6.22 -5.11 0.52
C GLN A 234 -6.96 -4.68 1.77
N ARG A 235 -6.22 -4.33 2.84
CA ARG A 235 -6.83 -3.90 4.10
C ARG A 235 -7.63 -2.62 3.94
N ALA A 236 -7.14 -1.65 3.16
CA ALA A 236 -7.88 -0.43 2.86
C ALA A 236 -9.20 -0.73 2.13
N ALA A 237 -9.17 -1.56 1.08
CA ALA A 237 -10.37 -1.95 0.35
C ALA A 237 -11.35 -2.75 1.20
N GLU A 238 -10.88 -3.76 1.94
CA GLU A 238 -11.68 -4.57 2.87
C GLU A 238 -12.39 -3.69 3.89
N HIS A 239 -11.69 -2.71 4.47
CA HIS A 239 -12.26 -1.83 5.46
C HIS A 239 -13.34 -0.92 4.88
N ILE A 240 -13.11 -0.32 3.71
CA ILE A 240 -14.13 0.52 3.03
C ILE A 240 -15.37 -0.31 2.71
N ARG A 241 -15.18 -1.52 2.16
CA ARG A 241 -16.29 -2.43 1.86
C ARG A 241 -17.05 -2.86 3.11
N GLU A 242 -16.36 -3.10 4.22
CA GLU A 242 -16.99 -3.44 5.48
C GLU A 242 -17.79 -2.24 6.05
N LEU A 243 -17.28 -1.02 5.94
CA LEU A 243 -18.03 0.19 6.34
C LEU A 243 -19.30 0.38 5.50
N GLN A 244 -19.25 0.10 4.19
CA GLN A 244 -20.43 0.08 3.33
C GLN A 244 -21.41 -1.03 3.74
N ARG A 245 -20.91 -2.26 3.95
CA ARG A 245 -21.73 -3.43 4.33
C ARG A 245 -22.44 -3.24 5.67
N ARG A 246 -21.80 -2.56 6.62
CA ARG A 246 -22.36 -2.25 7.94
C ARG A 246 -23.30 -1.04 7.94
N GLY A 247 -23.46 -0.35 6.81
CA GLY A 247 -24.27 0.87 6.72
C GLY A 247 -23.64 2.08 7.42
N VAL A 248 -22.34 2.05 7.73
CA VAL A 248 -21.61 3.23 8.24
C VAL A 248 -21.37 4.21 7.10
N LEU A 249 -20.96 3.70 5.94
CA LEU A 249 -21.01 4.43 4.69
C LEU A 249 -22.33 4.08 3.99
N VAL A 250 -23.15 5.09 3.72
CA VAL A 250 -24.44 4.93 3.05
C VAL A 250 -24.37 5.50 1.63
N PRO A 251 -25.14 4.95 0.67
CA PRO A 251 -25.23 5.53 -0.67
C PRO A 251 -25.67 6.98 -0.61
N LEU A 252 -25.06 7.83 -1.44
CA LEU A 252 -25.48 9.21 -1.63
C LEU A 252 -26.24 9.29 -2.95
N ASP A 253 -27.55 9.51 -2.90
CA ASP A 253 -28.37 9.61 -4.10
C ASP A 253 -28.04 10.89 -4.86
N GLN A 254 -27.81 10.79 -6.17
CA GLN A 254 -27.47 11.94 -7.03
C GLN A 254 -28.63 12.94 -7.22
N ARG A 255 -29.80 12.71 -6.60
CA ARG A 255 -31.05 13.44 -6.87
C ARG A 255 -31.53 14.35 -5.76
N ASP A 256 -30.97 14.25 -4.56
CA ASP A 256 -31.56 14.94 -3.39
C ASP A 256 -31.11 16.39 -3.20
N ASP A 257 -30.19 16.91 -4.04
CA ASP A 257 -29.63 18.26 -3.89
C ASP A 257 -29.55 19.07 -5.22
N VAL A 258 -30.63 19.09 -6.01
CA VAL A 258 -30.86 20.13 -7.04
C VAL A 258 -32.01 21.03 -6.63
#